data_AF-A0A1Z3ND58-F1
#
_entry.id   AF-A0A1Z3ND58-F1
#
_cell.length_a   1.000
_cell.length_b   1.000
_cell.length_c   1.000
_cell.angle_alpha   90.00
_cell.angle_beta   90.00
_cell.angle_gamma   90.00
#
_symmetry.space_group_name_H-M   'P 1'
#
loop_
_entity.id
_entity.type
_entity.pdbx_description
1 polymer ?
#
loop_
_entity_poly.entity_id
_entity_poly.type
_entity_poly.pdbx_seq_one_letter_code
_entity_poly.pdbx_strand_id
1 'polypeptide(L)'
;MSFVLGLVTILSVAQAQARPQSALDVMTFEDEFTCNDKFPHHSFCEAVEFRPWSEAEKQIVGEYLANINDPRLGHLLEVIKSKGITKIHRVGYGATWYNNISKRRAEFVRSRDKALLWVNPVTNVIGFSDSFFTGTSFMDPHAKVDRKQINVFHELVHVFDVALGHISTSQEFYDSVGWHWDGKEHVIGGVDYHQSQLDFKNILALVGNKQSARAYAQDRELGIQYGFPTVYSMTNTHESFAEIISYYIFDPTAKDYLSPKIQAYVKSVLKED
;
A
#
# COMPACT_ATOMS: atom_id res chain seq x y z
N MET A 1 53.28 -8.89 -52.78
CA MET A 1 51.87 -8.75 -52.38
C MET A 1 51.71 -9.37 -51.01
N SER A 2 51.67 -8.56 -49.95
CA SER A 2 51.40 -9.04 -48.59
C SER A 2 50.04 -8.51 -48.16
N PHE A 3 49.08 -9.41 -47.95
CA PHE A 3 47.79 -9.12 -47.36
C PHE A 3 47.95 -9.08 -45.84
N VAL A 4 47.69 -7.92 -45.23
CA VAL A 4 47.54 -7.78 -43.78
C VAL A 4 46.05 -7.96 -43.48
N LEU A 5 45.70 -9.08 -42.85
CA LEU A 5 44.39 -9.25 -42.21
C LEU A 5 44.37 -8.43 -40.92
N GLY A 6 43.55 -7.38 -40.88
CA GLY A 6 43.17 -6.70 -39.63
C GLY A 6 42.02 -7.44 -38.97
N LEU A 7 42.29 -8.08 -37.82
CA LEU A 7 41.27 -8.59 -36.92
C LEU A 7 40.69 -7.40 -36.14
N VAL A 8 39.41 -7.07 -36.37
CA VAL A 8 38.66 -6.12 -35.55
C VAL A 8 37.93 -6.92 -34.47
N THR A 9 38.45 -6.89 -33.25
CA THR A 9 37.77 -7.42 -32.07
C THR A 9 36.73 -6.41 -31.60
N ILE A 10 35.45 -6.67 -31.87
CA ILE A 10 34.33 -5.92 -31.29
C ILE A 10 34.17 -6.41 -29.85
N LEU A 11 34.64 -5.63 -28.88
CA LEU A 11 34.33 -5.82 -27.47
C LEU A 11 32.89 -5.35 -27.23
N SER A 12 31.95 -6.29 -27.22
CA SER A 12 30.58 -6.06 -26.75
C SER A 12 30.63 -5.82 -25.24
N VAL A 13 30.60 -4.56 -24.82
CA VAL A 13 30.38 -4.18 -23.42
C VAL A 13 28.90 -4.45 -23.13
N ALA A 14 28.61 -5.61 -22.53
CA ALA A 14 27.31 -5.84 -21.93
C ALA A 14 27.13 -4.84 -20.77
N GLN A 15 26.38 -3.76 -21.01
CA GLN A 15 25.90 -2.90 -19.93
C GLN A 15 24.94 -3.75 -19.10
N ALA A 16 25.40 -4.20 -17.94
CA ALA A 16 24.51 -4.77 -16.93
C ALA A 16 23.54 -3.65 -16.54
N GLN A 17 22.29 -3.73 -17.01
CA GLN A 17 21.23 -2.86 -16.52
C GLN A 17 21.10 -3.11 -15.02
N ALA A 18 21.32 -2.07 -14.23
CA ALA A 18 21.11 -2.16 -12.79
C ALA A 18 19.67 -2.58 -12.54
N ARG A 19 19.47 -3.65 -11.75
CA ARG A 19 18.12 -4.07 -11.34
C ARG A 19 17.43 -2.87 -10.67
N PRO A 20 16.12 -2.68 -10.87
CA PRO A 20 15.39 -1.64 -10.15
C PRO A 20 15.53 -1.88 -8.63
N GLN A 21 15.52 -0.80 -7.87
CA GLN A 21 15.47 -0.88 -6.41
C GLN A 21 14.16 -1.58 -6.00
N SER A 22 14.26 -2.58 -5.14
CA SER A 22 13.10 -3.26 -4.56
C SER A 22 12.74 -2.69 -3.20
N ALA A 23 11.51 -2.91 -2.73
CA ALA A 23 11.13 -2.57 -1.37
C ALA A 23 11.99 -3.30 -0.33
N LEU A 24 12.48 -4.50 -0.63
CA LEU A 24 13.39 -5.24 0.25
C LEU A 24 14.73 -4.52 0.45
N ASP A 25 15.20 -3.74 -0.53
CA ASP A 25 16.44 -2.96 -0.40
C ASP A 25 16.28 -1.74 0.53
N VAL A 26 15.04 -1.41 0.92
CA VAL A 26 14.70 -0.29 1.81
C VAL A 26 14.29 -0.76 3.20
N MET A 27 13.53 -1.85 3.27
CA MET A 27 12.91 -2.31 4.51
C MET A 27 13.83 -3.20 5.35
N THR A 28 13.75 -3.06 6.66
CA THR A 28 14.53 -3.84 7.62
C THR A 28 13.62 -4.50 8.66
N PHE A 29 13.83 -5.79 8.89
CA PHE A 29 13.11 -6.54 9.92
C PHE A 29 13.60 -6.15 11.32
N GLU A 30 12.65 -5.88 12.22
CA GLU A 30 12.93 -5.51 13.60
C GLU A 30 12.03 -6.30 14.55
N ASP A 31 12.65 -6.94 15.56
CA ASP A 31 11.96 -7.77 16.56
C ASP A 31 11.43 -6.94 17.74
N GLU A 32 12.09 -5.81 18.04
CA GLU A 32 11.82 -5.02 19.23
C GLU A 32 11.33 -3.61 18.89
N PHE A 33 10.48 -3.08 19.78
CA PHE A 33 10.08 -1.68 19.73
C PHE A 33 10.05 -1.11 21.15
N THR A 34 10.71 0.03 21.36
CA THR A 34 10.82 0.63 22.68
C THR A 34 9.90 1.84 22.82
N CYS A 35 9.00 1.78 23.80
CA CYS A 35 8.22 2.92 24.24
C CYS A 35 8.90 3.63 25.43
N ASN A 36 8.56 4.90 25.62
CA ASN A 36 9.04 5.70 26.74
C ASN A 36 7.91 6.60 27.28
N ASP A 37 8.20 7.42 28.29
CA ASP A 37 7.20 8.33 28.89
C ASP A 37 6.81 9.53 28.00
N LYS A 38 7.54 9.77 26.91
CA LYS A 38 7.29 10.85 25.95
C LYS A 38 6.52 10.35 24.74
N PHE A 39 7.21 9.68 23.83
CA PHE A 39 6.68 9.23 22.55
C PHE A 39 7.55 8.14 21.88
N PRO A 40 6.94 7.04 21.39
CA PRO A 40 5.58 6.61 21.70
C PRO A 40 5.42 6.32 23.19
N HIS A 41 4.30 6.76 23.76
CA HIS A 41 4.00 6.54 25.18
C HIS A 41 3.86 5.04 25.47
N HIS A 42 4.14 4.58 26.70
CA HIS A 42 4.01 3.16 27.11
C HIS A 42 2.69 2.49 26.71
N SER A 43 1.58 3.25 26.70
CA SER A 43 0.28 2.76 26.22
C SER A 43 0.32 2.19 24.79
N PHE A 44 1.25 2.61 23.94
CA PHE A 44 1.45 2.04 22.61
C PHE A 44 1.96 0.59 22.69
N CYS A 45 3.03 0.35 23.45
CA CYS A 45 3.59 -1.00 23.63
C CYS A 45 2.65 -1.90 24.45
N GLU A 46 1.76 -1.33 25.27
CA GLU A 46 0.68 -2.08 25.92
C GLU A 46 -0.45 -2.45 24.94
N ALA A 47 -0.66 -1.64 23.91
CA ALA A 47 -1.72 -1.81 22.93
C ALA A 47 -1.31 -2.67 21.72
N VAL A 48 -0.01 -2.86 21.49
CA VAL A 48 0.56 -3.63 20.38
C VAL A 48 1.30 -4.84 20.93
N GLU A 49 0.98 -6.02 20.41
CA GLU A 49 1.72 -7.23 20.76
C GLU A 49 2.87 -7.42 19.77
N PHE A 50 4.08 -6.93 20.10
CA PHE A 50 5.28 -7.25 19.33
C PHE A 50 5.72 -8.69 19.57
N ARG A 51 6.14 -9.37 18.50
CA ARG A 51 6.65 -10.73 18.53
C ARG A 51 7.97 -10.78 17.75
N PRO A 52 8.89 -11.69 18.10
CA PRO A 52 10.07 -11.92 17.28
C PRO A 52 9.67 -12.55 15.94
N TRP A 53 10.39 -12.19 14.89
CA TRP A 53 10.29 -12.81 13.57
C TRP A 53 10.92 -14.21 13.59
N SER A 54 10.23 -15.18 13.00
CA SER A 54 10.88 -16.43 12.57
C SER A 54 11.57 -16.25 11.21
N GLU A 55 12.61 -17.05 10.94
CA GLU A 55 13.31 -17.02 9.65
C GLU A 55 12.38 -17.36 8.47
N ALA A 56 11.42 -18.27 8.69
CA ALA A 56 10.41 -18.60 7.68
C ALA A 56 9.50 -17.40 7.36
N GLU A 57 9.07 -16.64 8.37
CA GLU A 57 8.27 -15.43 8.15
C GLU A 57 9.08 -14.33 7.46
N LYS A 58 10.35 -14.13 7.83
CA LYS A 58 11.26 -13.20 7.14
C LYS A 58 11.41 -13.55 5.67
N GLN A 59 11.57 -14.84 5.37
CA GLN A 59 11.68 -15.31 3.99
C GLN A 59 10.39 -14.98 3.20
N ILE A 60 9.22 -15.35 3.73
CA ILE A 60 7.93 -15.10 3.06
C ILE A 60 7.74 -13.60 2.79
N VAL A 61 7.93 -12.75 3.80
CA VAL A 61 7.77 -11.30 3.65
C VAL A 61 8.83 -10.72 2.73
N GLY A 62 10.07 -11.21 2.83
CA GLY A 62 11.19 -10.82 1.97
C GLY A 62 10.91 -11.09 0.49
N GLU A 63 10.30 -12.22 0.17
CA GLU A 63 9.89 -12.55 -1.21
C GLU A 63 8.86 -11.55 -1.76
N TYR A 64 7.84 -11.18 -0.98
CA TYR A 64 6.89 -10.14 -1.40
C TYR A 64 7.56 -8.78 -1.60
N LEU A 65 8.43 -8.37 -0.67
CA LEU A 65 9.15 -7.09 -0.76
C LEU A 65 10.14 -7.06 -1.94
N ALA A 66 10.78 -8.19 -2.26
CA ALA A 66 11.68 -8.30 -3.41
C ALA A 66 10.94 -8.19 -4.74
N ASN A 67 9.68 -8.66 -4.80
CA ASN A 67 8.83 -8.59 -5.99
C ASN A 67 8.17 -7.22 -6.19
N ILE A 68 8.28 -6.30 -5.22
CA ILE A 68 7.91 -4.89 -5.37
C ILE A 68 9.14 -4.14 -5.88
N ASN A 69 9.40 -4.23 -7.19
CA ASN A 69 10.64 -3.80 -7.83
C ASN A 69 10.43 -3.12 -9.19
N ASP A 70 9.34 -2.38 -9.35
CA ASP A 70 9.05 -1.64 -10.58
C ASP A 70 9.88 -0.34 -10.68
N PRO A 71 10.47 0.00 -11.84
CA PRO A 71 11.26 1.23 -12.01
C PRO A 71 10.54 2.53 -11.60
N ARG A 72 9.21 2.58 -11.71
CA ARG A 72 8.38 3.73 -11.33
C ARG A 72 8.39 3.99 -9.82
N LEU A 73 8.84 3.02 -9.01
CA LEU A 73 8.84 3.11 -7.55
C LEU A 73 10.06 3.84 -6.98
N GLY A 74 11.03 4.22 -7.81
CA GLY A 74 12.30 4.81 -7.34
C GLY A 74 12.08 6.03 -6.43
N HIS A 75 11.21 6.95 -6.82
CA HIS A 75 10.91 8.12 -5.97
C HIS A 75 10.22 7.73 -4.66
N LEU A 76 9.21 6.85 -4.73
CA LEU A 76 8.44 6.40 -3.57
C LEU A 76 9.35 5.75 -2.53
N LEU A 77 10.17 4.79 -2.96
CA LEU A 77 11.07 4.04 -2.08
C LEU A 77 12.15 4.94 -1.45
N GLU A 78 12.68 5.90 -2.22
CA GLU A 78 13.64 6.87 -1.69
C GLU A 78 13.01 7.82 -0.66
N VAL A 79 11.76 8.25 -0.87
CA VAL A 79 11.06 9.08 0.13
C VAL A 79 10.89 8.33 1.44
N ILE A 80 10.40 7.08 1.40
CA ILE A 80 10.24 6.25 2.61
C ILE A 80 11.58 6.12 3.34
N LYS A 81 12.64 5.80 2.60
CA LYS A 81 14.00 5.67 3.13
C LYS A 81 14.49 6.95 3.78
N SER A 82 14.34 8.09 3.11
CA SER A 82 14.80 9.40 3.59
C SER A 82 14.10 9.87 4.86
N LYS A 83 12.85 9.42 5.08
CA LYS A 83 12.07 9.70 6.30
C LYS A 83 12.33 8.70 7.42
N GLY A 84 13.09 7.64 7.16
CA GLY A 84 13.46 6.64 8.16
C GLY A 84 12.32 5.70 8.57
N ILE A 85 11.24 5.62 7.79
CA ILE A 85 10.11 4.73 8.06
C ILE A 85 10.36 3.37 7.38
N THR A 86 11.44 2.70 7.79
CA THR A 86 11.97 1.51 7.10
C THR A 86 11.84 0.22 7.92
N LYS A 87 11.42 0.32 9.19
CA LYS A 87 11.36 -0.82 10.09
C LYS A 87 10.02 -1.52 10.00
N ILE A 88 10.05 -2.82 9.75
CA ILE A 88 8.87 -3.69 9.76
C ILE A 88 8.95 -4.66 10.93
N HIS A 89 7.82 -4.79 11.63
CA HIS A 89 7.70 -5.55 12.86
C HIS A 89 6.74 -6.72 12.69
N ARG A 90 6.97 -7.79 13.44
CA ARG A 90 6.00 -8.87 13.58
C ARG A 90 5.09 -8.55 14.76
N VAL A 91 3.78 -8.55 14.54
CA VAL A 91 2.80 -8.19 15.58
C VAL A 91 1.68 -9.22 15.71
N GLY A 92 1.19 -9.50 16.92
CA GLY A 92 -0.03 -10.29 17.10
C GLY A 92 -1.28 -9.48 16.76
N TYR A 93 -1.29 -8.20 17.12
CA TYR A 93 -2.35 -7.22 16.80
C TYR A 93 -1.80 -5.80 16.86
N GLY A 94 -2.41 -4.89 16.12
CA GLY A 94 -2.08 -3.46 16.11
C GLY A 94 -2.86 -2.64 17.13
N ALA A 95 -2.63 -1.33 17.11
CA ALA A 95 -3.28 -0.34 17.96
C ALA A 95 -4.00 0.75 17.15
N THR A 96 -5.10 1.26 17.71
CA THR A 96 -5.68 2.55 17.35
C THR A 96 -5.28 3.60 18.39
N TRP A 97 -5.53 4.87 18.10
CA TRP A 97 -5.13 5.99 18.94
C TRP A 97 -6.28 6.96 19.19
N TYR A 98 -6.20 7.69 20.28
CA TYR A 98 -7.08 8.82 20.58
C TYR A 98 -6.30 9.93 21.26
N ASN A 99 -6.81 11.16 21.14
CA ASN A 99 -6.20 12.31 21.78
C ASN A 99 -6.69 12.43 23.23
N ASN A 100 -5.82 12.18 24.21
CA ASN A 100 -6.14 12.36 25.62
C ASN A 100 -5.89 13.82 26.02
N ILE A 101 -6.94 14.64 25.94
CA ILE A 101 -6.89 16.08 26.23
C ILE A 101 -6.37 16.34 27.65
N SER A 102 -6.79 15.55 28.65
CA SER A 102 -6.40 15.74 30.05
C SER A 102 -4.89 15.57 30.27
N LYS A 103 -4.26 14.67 29.51
CA LYS A 103 -2.82 14.40 29.57
C LYS A 103 -2.02 15.08 28.46
N ARG A 104 -2.69 15.82 27.57
CA ARG A 104 -2.12 16.51 26.39
C ARG A 104 -1.21 15.60 25.54
N ARG A 105 -1.65 14.37 25.29
CA ARG A 105 -0.88 13.38 24.52
C ARG A 105 -1.80 12.40 23.78
N ALA A 106 -1.26 11.77 22.74
CA ALA A 106 -1.88 10.60 22.14
C ALA A 106 -1.77 9.39 23.09
N GLU A 107 -2.88 8.67 23.27
CA GLU A 107 -2.90 7.38 23.92
C GLU A 107 -3.40 6.32 22.94
N PHE A 108 -3.05 5.06 23.23
CA PHE A 108 -3.24 3.95 22.32
C PHE A 108 -4.02 2.83 23.00
N VAL A 109 -4.87 2.17 22.22
CA VAL A 109 -5.63 1.00 22.64
C VAL A 109 -5.60 -0.03 21.54
N ARG A 110 -5.67 -1.30 21.92
CA ARG A 110 -5.68 -2.43 20.99
C ARG A 110 -6.76 -2.23 19.92
N SER A 111 -6.38 -2.38 18.66
CA SER A 111 -7.34 -2.39 17.56
C SER A 111 -8.16 -3.68 17.57
N ARG A 112 -9.45 -3.57 17.24
CA ARG A 112 -10.33 -4.73 17.00
C ARG A 112 -10.14 -5.30 15.59
N ASP A 113 -9.52 -4.52 14.70
CA ASP A 113 -9.35 -4.87 13.31
C ASP A 113 -8.26 -5.92 13.13
N LYS A 114 -8.51 -6.86 12.22
CA LYS A 114 -7.56 -7.90 11.84
C LYS A 114 -6.92 -7.55 10.50
N ALA A 115 -6.12 -6.49 10.51
CA ALA A 115 -5.36 -6.07 9.32
C ALA A 115 -4.28 -7.12 8.99
N LEU A 116 -4.03 -7.38 7.71
CA LEU A 116 -2.93 -8.26 7.29
C LEU A 116 -1.58 -7.60 7.64
N LEU A 117 -1.46 -6.35 7.22
CA LEU A 117 -0.36 -5.45 7.49
C LEU A 117 -0.98 -4.15 8.02
N TRP A 118 -0.34 -3.54 9.01
CA TRP A 118 -0.87 -2.40 9.74
C TRP A 118 0.19 -1.31 9.81
N VAL A 119 -0.16 -0.10 9.39
CA VAL A 119 0.68 1.09 9.56
C VAL A 119 0.03 1.99 10.60
N ASN A 120 0.76 2.32 11.68
CA ASN A 120 0.28 3.32 12.63
C ASN A 120 0.70 4.73 12.17
N PRO A 121 -0.24 5.62 11.83
CA PRO A 121 0.10 6.95 11.28
C PRO A 121 0.71 7.90 12.32
N VAL A 122 0.64 7.57 13.60
CA VAL A 122 1.17 8.40 14.68
C VAL A 122 2.60 7.99 15.01
N THR A 123 2.86 6.69 15.15
CA THR A 123 4.19 6.16 15.53
C THR A 123 5.04 5.71 14.36
N ASN A 124 4.48 5.68 13.14
CA ASN A 124 5.10 5.17 11.92
C ASN A 124 5.54 3.69 11.99
N VAL A 125 4.95 2.92 12.92
CA VAL A 125 5.21 1.49 13.03
C VAL A 125 4.47 0.75 11.93
N ILE A 126 5.19 -0.13 11.24
CA ILE A 126 4.66 -1.05 10.23
C ILE A 126 4.66 -2.46 10.85
N GLY A 127 3.50 -3.10 10.94
CA GLY A 127 3.33 -4.40 11.60
C GLY A 127 2.66 -5.45 10.71
N PHE A 128 3.31 -6.60 10.53
CA PHE A 128 2.75 -7.79 9.89
C PHE A 128 2.04 -8.66 10.92
N SER A 129 0.75 -8.93 10.73
CA SER A 129 -0.06 -9.68 11.69
C SER A 129 -0.14 -11.18 11.39
N ASP A 130 -0.67 -11.96 12.34
CA ASP A 130 -0.98 -13.38 12.15
C ASP A 130 -1.89 -13.62 10.92
N SER A 131 -2.74 -12.64 10.59
CA SER A 131 -3.67 -12.70 9.46
C SER A 131 -2.93 -12.72 8.12
N PHE A 132 -1.75 -12.07 8.03
CA PHE A 132 -0.93 -12.10 6.81
C PHE A 132 -0.49 -13.52 6.45
N PHE A 133 -0.02 -14.28 7.44
CA PHE A 133 0.50 -15.63 7.22
C PHE A 133 -0.61 -16.67 7.05
N THR A 134 -1.71 -16.51 7.77
CA THR A 134 -2.84 -17.46 7.73
C THR A 134 -3.85 -17.18 6.60
N GLY A 135 -3.82 -15.99 6.02
CA GLY A 135 -4.71 -15.65 4.90
C GLY A 135 -4.46 -16.51 3.67
N THR A 136 -5.52 -16.91 2.97
CA THR A 136 -5.43 -17.65 1.72
C THR A 136 -4.85 -16.76 0.62
N SER A 137 -3.85 -17.26 -0.10
CA SER A 137 -3.36 -16.61 -1.34
C SER A 137 -4.45 -16.66 -2.41
N PHE A 138 -4.59 -15.56 -3.15
CA PHE A 138 -5.53 -15.45 -4.25
C PHE A 138 -4.92 -14.51 -5.29
N MET A 139 -4.94 -14.92 -6.56
CA MET A 139 -4.43 -14.12 -7.67
C MET A 139 -5.48 -13.12 -8.12
N ASP A 140 -5.13 -11.83 -8.19
CA ASP A 140 -6.03 -10.81 -8.73
C ASP A 140 -6.41 -11.15 -10.19
N PRO A 141 -7.72 -11.10 -10.54
CA PRO A 141 -8.19 -11.54 -11.84
C PRO A 141 -7.71 -10.66 -13.00
N HIS A 142 -7.28 -9.41 -12.76
CA HIS A 142 -6.84 -8.47 -13.81
C HIS A 142 -5.32 -8.29 -13.80
N ALA A 143 -4.73 -7.97 -12.64
CA ALA A 143 -3.30 -7.76 -12.46
C ALA A 143 -2.47 -9.03 -12.59
N LYS A 144 -3.06 -10.22 -12.37
CA LYS A 144 -2.37 -11.52 -12.38
C LYS A 144 -1.23 -11.62 -11.35
N VAL A 145 -1.34 -10.85 -10.27
CA VAL A 145 -0.40 -10.85 -9.13
C VAL A 145 -1.13 -11.37 -7.89
N ASP A 146 -0.41 -11.98 -6.94
CA ASP A 146 -1.00 -12.36 -5.65
C ASP A 146 -1.54 -11.13 -4.93
N ARG A 147 -2.79 -11.18 -4.48
CA ARG A 147 -3.43 -10.12 -3.68
C ARG A 147 -2.59 -9.75 -2.47
N LYS A 148 -1.88 -10.70 -1.83
CA LYS A 148 -0.99 -10.37 -0.71
C LYS A 148 0.12 -9.42 -1.14
N GLN A 149 0.67 -9.55 -2.34
CA GLN A 149 1.68 -8.63 -2.86
C GLN A 149 1.11 -7.24 -3.06
N ILE A 150 -0.10 -7.14 -3.63
CA ILE A 150 -0.83 -5.87 -3.78
C ILE A 150 -1.06 -5.24 -2.40
N ASN A 151 -1.52 -6.02 -1.41
CA ASN A 151 -1.76 -5.52 -0.05
C ASN A 151 -0.46 -5.06 0.64
N VAL A 152 0.66 -5.76 0.45
CA VAL A 152 1.95 -5.32 1.01
C VAL A 152 2.32 -3.97 0.43
N PHE A 153 2.21 -3.81 -0.88
CA PHE A 153 2.52 -2.54 -1.51
C PHE A 153 1.53 -1.43 -1.15
N HIS A 154 0.24 -1.72 -1.03
CA HIS A 154 -0.79 -0.80 -0.57
C HIS A 154 -0.43 -0.13 0.75
N GLU A 155 0.02 -0.93 1.72
CA GLU A 155 0.47 -0.39 3.00
C GLU A 155 1.80 0.37 2.89
N LEU A 156 2.70 -0.01 1.98
CA LEU A 156 3.88 0.82 1.68
C LEU A 156 3.50 2.16 1.07
N VAL A 157 2.41 2.24 0.29
CA VAL A 157 1.88 3.51 -0.20
C VAL A 157 1.33 4.35 0.95
N HIS A 158 0.70 3.75 1.97
CA HIS A 158 0.33 4.47 3.19
C HIS A 158 1.55 5.04 3.93
N VAL A 159 2.64 4.27 4.02
CA VAL A 159 3.91 4.77 4.59
C VAL A 159 4.45 5.95 3.79
N PHE A 160 4.40 5.88 2.47
CA PHE A 160 4.79 6.97 1.58
C PHE A 160 3.89 8.21 1.74
N ASP A 161 2.58 8.02 1.89
CA ASP A 161 1.63 9.11 2.15
C ASP A 161 1.96 9.84 3.46
N VAL A 162 2.17 9.08 4.55
CA VAL A 162 2.61 9.61 5.84
C VAL A 162 3.94 10.37 5.71
N ALA A 163 4.90 9.79 4.97
CA ALA A 163 6.22 10.38 4.72
C ALA A 163 6.14 11.75 4.02
N LEU A 164 5.12 11.98 3.19
CA LEU A 164 4.84 13.24 2.51
C LEU A 164 3.85 14.15 3.26
N GLY A 165 3.42 13.78 4.46
CA GLY A 165 2.49 14.59 5.25
C GLY A 165 1.04 14.48 4.79
N HIS A 166 0.61 13.28 4.39
CA HIS A 166 -0.76 12.96 4.00
C HIS A 166 -1.24 13.68 2.74
N ILE A 167 -0.47 13.57 1.65
CA ILE A 167 -0.85 14.13 0.34
C ILE A 167 -2.16 13.54 -0.20
N SER A 168 -2.56 12.36 0.28
CA SER A 168 -3.87 11.75 0.07
C SER A 168 -5.05 12.60 0.57
N THR A 169 -4.81 13.60 1.41
CA THR A 169 -5.84 14.53 1.91
C THR A 169 -5.79 15.90 1.24
N SER A 170 -4.91 16.06 0.25
CA SER A 170 -4.78 17.32 -0.48
C SER A 170 -5.99 17.57 -1.40
N GLN A 171 -6.31 18.85 -1.60
CA GLN A 171 -7.34 19.24 -2.56
C GLN A 171 -7.00 18.77 -3.98
N GLU A 172 -5.71 18.75 -4.35
CA GLU A 172 -5.25 18.26 -5.65
C GLU A 172 -5.62 16.79 -5.88
N PHE A 173 -5.39 15.93 -4.89
CA PHE A 173 -5.83 14.54 -4.97
C PHE A 173 -7.35 14.44 -5.08
N TYR A 174 -8.07 15.17 -4.22
CA TYR A 174 -9.54 15.15 -4.21
C TYR A 174 -10.12 15.57 -5.55
N ASP A 175 -9.60 16.66 -6.14
CA ASP A 175 -10.01 17.15 -7.45
C ASP A 175 -9.66 16.18 -8.59
N SER A 176 -8.53 15.47 -8.47
CA SER A 176 -8.12 14.47 -9.47
C SER A 176 -9.08 13.28 -9.52
N VAL A 177 -9.55 12.85 -8.36
CA VAL A 177 -10.50 11.74 -8.19
C VAL A 177 -11.95 12.18 -8.41
N GLY A 178 -12.27 13.45 -8.14
CA GLY A 178 -13.63 13.99 -8.14
C GLY A 178 -14.34 13.90 -6.79
N TRP A 179 -13.59 13.69 -5.71
CA TRP A 179 -14.10 13.69 -4.35
C TRP A 179 -14.57 15.10 -3.94
N HIS A 180 -15.75 15.18 -3.36
CA HIS A 180 -16.28 16.40 -2.75
C HIS A 180 -17.21 16.07 -1.58
N TRP A 181 -17.39 17.02 -0.68
CA TRP A 181 -18.34 16.91 0.42
C TRP A 181 -19.75 17.32 -0.05
N ASP A 182 -20.74 16.43 0.09
CA ASP A 182 -22.12 16.70 -0.32
C ASP A 182 -22.99 17.36 0.78
N GLY A 183 -22.42 17.58 1.96
CA GLY A 183 -23.13 18.03 3.16
C GLY A 183 -23.24 16.96 4.25
N LYS A 184 -23.02 15.68 3.92
CA LYS A 184 -23.16 14.53 4.83
C LYS A 184 -21.98 13.58 4.77
N GLU A 185 -21.44 13.34 3.58
CA GLU A 185 -20.31 12.45 3.35
C GLU A 185 -19.46 12.93 2.17
N HIS A 186 -18.26 12.36 2.02
CA HIS A 186 -17.50 12.55 0.80
C HIS A 186 -18.06 11.64 -0.27
N VAL A 187 -18.32 12.17 -1.47
CA VAL A 187 -18.86 11.46 -2.63
C VAL A 187 -18.07 11.83 -3.88
N ILE A 188 -18.15 10.99 -4.93
CA ILE A 188 -17.46 11.23 -6.21
C ILE A 188 -18.45 11.81 -7.22
N GLY A 189 -18.06 12.92 -7.85
CA GLY A 189 -18.89 13.56 -8.88
C GLY A 189 -19.18 12.64 -10.07
N GLY A 190 -20.46 12.54 -10.46
CA GLY A 190 -20.89 11.73 -11.60
C GLY A 190 -21.09 10.24 -11.31
N VAL A 191 -20.90 9.80 -10.06
CA VAL A 191 -21.18 8.43 -9.61
C VAL A 191 -22.47 8.40 -8.79
N ASP A 192 -23.31 7.38 -8.98
CA ASP A 192 -24.44 7.12 -8.07
C ASP A 192 -23.90 6.56 -6.74
N TYR A 193 -23.73 7.44 -5.78
CA TYR A 193 -23.17 7.11 -4.48
C TYR A 193 -24.05 6.15 -3.67
N HIS A 194 -25.38 6.18 -3.85
CA HIS A 194 -26.25 5.24 -3.16
C HIS A 194 -26.03 3.81 -3.69
N GLN A 195 -25.93 3.68 -5.01
CA GLN A 195 -25.67 2.40 -5.65
C GLN A 195 -24.28 1.85 -5.25
N SER A 196 -23.23 2.68 -5.24
CA SER A 196 -21.89 2.22 -4.85
C SER A 196 -21.83 1.74 -3.39
N GLN A 197 -22.55 2.38 -2.47
CA GLN A 197 -22.69 1.94 -1.08
C GLN A 197 -23.44 0.60 -0.97
N LEU A 198 -24.48 0.38 -1.78
CA LEU A 198 -25.17 -0.90 -1.84
C LEU A 198 -24.27 -2.01 -2.39
N ASP A 199 -23.51 -1.72 -3.44
CA ASP A 199 -22.54 -2.64 -4.02
C ASP A 199 -21.48 -3.04 -3.00
N PHE A 200 -20.91 -2.07 -2.28
CA PHE A 200 -19.93 -2.33 -1.22
C PHE A 200 -20.52 -3.15 -0.07
N LYS A 201 -21.76 -2.85 0.35
CA LYS A 201 -22.45 -3.66 1.38
C LYS A 201 -22.65 -5.12 0.94
N ASN A 202 -22.96 -5.34 -0.34
CA ASN A 202 -23.10 -6.70 -0.89
C ASN A 202 -21.75 -7.44 -0.89
N ILE A 203 -20.65 -6.75 -1.20
CA ILE A 203 -19.29 -7.28 -1.11
C ILE A 203 -18.95 -7.67 0.34
N LEU A 204 -19.26 -6.82 1.31
CA LEU A 204 -19.05 -7.12 2.73
C LEU A 204 -19.87 -8.33 3.20
N ALA A 205 -21.08 -8.52 2.68
CA ALA A 205 -21.88 -9.71 2.98
C ALA A 205 -21.20 -11.00 2.48
N LEU A 206 -20.54 -10.97 1.32
CA LEU A 206 -19.76 -12.11 0.81
C LEU A 206 -18.57 -12.43 1.71
N VAL A 207 -17.87 -11.40 2.23
CA VAL A 207 -16.79 -11.57 3.23
C VAL A 207 -17.34 -12.23 4.50
N GLY A 208 -18.47 -11.76 5.02
CA GLY A 208 -19.16 -12.35 6.19
C GLY A 208 -19.54 -13.82 5.98
N ASN A 209 -19.88 -14.19 4.74
CA ASN A 209 -20.18 -15.56 4.32
C ASN A 209 -18.92 -16.40 3.99
N LYS A 210 -17.72 -15.91 4.32
CA LYS A 210 -16.42 -16.56 4.05
C LYS A 210 -16.13 -16.79 2.56
N GLN A 211 -16.71 -15.98 1.68
CA GLN A 211 -16.50 -16.03 0.23
C GLN A 211 -15.49 -14.96 -0.24
N SER A 212 -14.36 -14.82 0.46
CA SER A 212 -13.42 -13.70 0.30
C SER A 212 -12.87 -13.53 -1.13
N ALA A 213 -12.60 -14.63 -1.84
CA ALA A 213 -12.14 -14.58 -3.23
C ALA A 213 -13.21 -14.02 -4.17
N ARG A 214 -14.47 -14.43 -3.99
CA ARG A 214 -15.60 -13.92 -4.76
C ARG A 214 -15.89 -12.46 -4.41
N ALA A 215 -15.85 -12.11 -3.12
CA ALA A 215 -16.03 -10.74 -2.66
C ALA A 215 -15.03 -9.81 -3.34
N TYR A 216 -13.74 -10.19 -3.35
CA TYR A 216 -12.68 -9.40 -3.97
C TYR A 216 -12.81 -9.34 -5.49
N ALA A 217 -13.10 -10.45 -6.18
CA ALA A 217 -13.33 -10.42 -7.62
C ALA A 217 -14.50 -9.50 -8.01
N GLN A 218 -15.58 -9.49 -7.23
CA GLN A 218 -16.72 -8.61 -7.45
C GLN A 218 -16.38 -7.14 -7.16
N ASP A 219 -15.61 -6.87 -6.11
CA ASP A 219 -15.11 -5.53 -5.77
C ASP A 219 -14.26 -4.93 -6.89
N ARG A 220 -13.38 -5.75 -7.48
CA ARG A 220 -12.53 -5.37 -8.61
C ARG A 220 -13.33 -5.11 -9.88
N GLU A 221 -14.20 -6.04 -10.26
CA GLU A 221 -15.01 -5.93 -11.48
C GLU A 221 -15.90 -4.67 -11.45
N LEU A 222 -16.61 -4.44 -10.33
CA LEU A 222 -17.47 -3.26 -10.17
C LEU A 222 -16.63 -1.97 -10.09
N GLY A 223 -15.52 -1.98 -9.36
CA GLY A 223 -14.60 -0.84 -9.31
C GLY A 223 -14.18 -0.39 -10.70
N ILE A 224 -13.72 -1.33 -11.54
CA ILE A 224 -13.28 -1.05 -12.91
C ILE A 224 -14.42 -0.46 -13.74
N GLN A 225 -15.64 -0.97 -13.61
CA GLN A 225 -16.82 -0.42 -14.30
C GLN A 225 -17.11 1.02 -13.91
N TYR A 226 -16.81 1.42 -12.67
CA TYR A 226 -16.91 2.81 -12.22
C TYR A 226 -15.67 3.66 -12.54
N GLY A 227 -14.62 3.09 -13.13
CA GLY A 227 -13.37 3.78 -13.44
C GLY A 227 -12.37 3.85 -12.28
N PHE A 228 -12.45 2.91 -11.35
CA PHE A 228 -11.60 2.79 -10.15
C PHE A 228 -11.02 1.38 -10.01
N PRO A 229 -10.02 1.16 -9.14
CA PRO A 229 -9.54 -0.19 -8.88
C PRO A 229 -10.58 -1.04 -8.14
N THR A 230 -11.20 -0.49 -7.10
CA THR A 230 -12.16 -1.23 -6.26
C THR A 230 -13.32 -0.34 -5.87
N VAL A 231 -14.48 -0.91 -5.55
CA VAL A 231 -15.57 -0.16 -4.91
C VAL A 231 -15.11 0.35 -3.54
N TYR A 232 -14.24 -0.37 -2.85
CA TYR A 232 -13.62 0.10 -1.61
C TYR A 232 -12.90 1.44 -1.77
N SER A 233 -12.08 1.59 -2.82
CA SER A 233 -11.37 2.84 -3.12
C SER A 233 -12.30 4.04 -3.39
N MET A 234 -13.55 3.77 -3.77
CA MET A 234 -14.58 4.77 -4.08
C MET A 234 -15.50 5.11 -2.91
N THR A 235 -15.46 4.32 -1.84
CA THR A 235 -16.34 4.48 -0.68
C THR A 235 -15.54 4.86 0.57
N ASN A 236 -14.20 4.78 0.49
CA ASN A 236 -13.29 5.11 1.57
C ASN A 236 -12.18 6.05 1.08
N THR A 237 -12.30 7.34 1.40
CA THR A 237 -11.33 8.37 1.04
C THR A 237 -9.93 8.09 1.59
N HIS A 238 -9.83 7.43 2.75
CA HIS A 238 -8.56 7.10 3.39
C HIS A 238 -7.76 6.01 2.65
N GLU A 239 -8.44 5.19 1.85
CA GLU A 239 -7.82 4.04 1.18
C GLU A 239 -7.68 4.28 -0.33
N SER A 240 -8.46 5.23 -0.85
CA SER A 240 -8.52 5.59 -2.26
C SER A 240 -7.13 5.82 -2.86
N PHE A 241 -6.27 6.58 -2.17
CA PHE A 241 -4.92 6.90 -2.64
C PHE A 241 -4.03 5.65 -2.77
N ALA A 242 -3.99 4.83 -1.72
CA ALA A 242 -3.17 3.61 -1.70
C ALA A 242 -3.66 2.55 -2.68
N GLU A 243 -4.98 2.38 -2.82
CA GLU A 243 -5.58 1.52 -3.84
C GLU A 243 -5.18 1.99 -5.24
N ILE A 244 -5.43 3.25 -5.57
CA ILE A 244 -5.16 3.82 -6.91
C ILE A 244 -3.70 3.61 -7.31
N ILE A 245 -2.74 3.95 -6.44
CA ILE A 245 -1.31 3.78 -6.76
C ILE A 245 -0.96 2.29 -6.90
N SER A 246 -1.48 1.44 -6.01
CA SER A 246 -1.17 0.01 -6.03
C SER A 246 -1.56 -0.67 -7.33
N TYR A 247 -2.79 -0.42 -7.79
CA TYR A 247 -3.23 -0.99 -9.06
C TYR A 247 -2.66 -0.25 -10.27
N TYR A 248 -2.35 1.05 -10.21
CA TYR A 248 -1.62 1.71 -11.28
C TYR A 248 -0.25 1.05 -11.55
N ILE A 249 0.38 0.51 -10.50
CA ILE A 249 1.63 -0.23 -10.62
C ILE A 249 1.40 -1.66 -11.11
N PHE A 250 0.53 -2.43 -10.45
CA PHE A 250 0.41 -3.87 -10.72
C PHE A 250 -0.60 -4.28 -11.79
N ASP A 251 -1.64 -3.50 -12.03
CA ASP A 251 -2.66 -3.82 -13.03
C ASP A 251 -2.27 -3.21 -14.38
N PRO A 252 -1.90 -4.04 -15.38
CA PRO A 252 -1.50 -3.52 -16.69
C PRO A 252 -2.64 -2.81 -17.43
N THR A 253 -3.88 -3.01 -17.01
CA THR A 253 -5.09 -2.39 -17.59
C THR A 253 -5.53 -1.13 -16.83
N ALA A 254 -4.81 -0.71 -15.78
CA ALA A 254 -5.19 0.45 -14.97
C ALA A 254 -5.43 1.72 -15.78
N LYS A 255 -4.63 1.93 -16.84
CA LYS A 255 -4.74 3.12 -17.72
C LYS A 255 -6.01 3.10 -18.59
N ASP A 256 -6.69 1.96 -18.71
CA ASP A 256 -7.90 1.82 -19.53
C ASP A 256 -9.15 2.27 -18.78
N TYR A 257 -9.18 2.10 -17.45
CA TYR A 257 -10.34 2.45 -16.62
C TYR A 257 -10.13 3.70 -15.75
N LEU A 258 -8.90 4.00 -15.32
CA LEU A 258 -8.67 5.22 -14.53
C LEU A 258 -8.85 6.47 -15.39
N SER A 259 -9.49 7.49 -14.82
CA SER A 259 -9.67 8.76 -15.54
C SER A 259 -8.32 9.43 -15.88
N PRO A 260 -8.22 10.20 -16.98
CA PRO A 260 -6.99 10.91 -17.33
C PRO A 260 -6.46 11.83 -16.21
N LYS A 261 -7.35 12.38 -15.38
CA LYS A 261 -6.98 13.23 -14.24
C LYS A 261 -6.27 12.42 -13.15
N ILE A 262 -6.82 11.25 -12.79
CA ILE A 262 -6.20 10.34 -11.82
C ILE A 262 -4.84 9.90 -12.36
N GLN A 263 -4.75 9.50 -13.63
CA GLN A 263 -3.49 9.07 -14.24
C GLN A 263 -2.41 10.18 -14.20
N ALA A 264 -2.79 11.43 -14.50
CA ALA A 264 -1.87 12.56 -14.44
C ALA A 264 -1.38 12.83 -13.02
N TYR A 265 -2.26 12.75 -12.01
CA TYR A 265 -1.89 12.90 -10.61
C TYR A 265 -0.97 11.77 -10.14
N VAL A 266 -1.27 10.51 -10.48
CA VAL A 266 -0.40 9.38 -10.10
C VAL A 266 0.99 9.52 -10.72
N LYS A 267 1.07 9.95 -11.99
CA LYS A 267 2.36 10.23 -12.64
C LYS A 267 3.15 11.33 -11.93
N SER A 268 2.51 12.43 -11.53
CA SER A 268 3.19 13.51 -10.81
C SER A 268 3.73 13.05 -9.46
N VAL A 269 2.94 12.25 -8.74
CA VAL A 269 3.32 11.66 -7.44
C VAL A 269 4.46 10.66 -7.59
N LEU A 270 4.44 9.80 -8.61
CA LEU A 270 5.51 8.83 -8.88
C LEU A 270 6.75 9.46 -9.54
N LYS A 271 6.63 10.71 -10.01
CA LYS A 271 7.61 11.38 -10.87
C LYS A 271 7.94 10.56 -12.12
N GLU A 272 6.89 10.02 -12.75
CA GLU A 272 6.94 9.36 -14.05
C GLU A 272 6.84 10.43 -15.14
N ASP A 273 7.78 10.39 -16.10
CA ASP A 273 7.80 11.28 -17.27
C ASP A 273 6.65 10.99 -18.28
#